data_AF-A0A519MGT6-F1
#
_entry.id   AF-A0A519MGT6-F1
#
_cell.length_a   1.000
_cell.length_b   1.000
_cell.length_c   1.000
_cell.angle_alpha   90.00
_cell.angle_beta   90.00
_cell.angle_gamma   90.00
#
_symmetry.space_group_name_H-M   'P 1'
#
loop_
_entity.id
_entity.type
_entity.pdbx_description
1 polymer ?
#
loop_
_entity_poly.entity_id
_entity_poly.type
_entity_poly.pdbx_seq_one_letter_code
_entity_poly.pdbx_strand_id
1 'polypeptide(L)' 'FIALANKNEIYPFKITRVKGTPATEIKRSLIAFSRDEVATPETDELIIETDRHSYTPEYISLTKDFYLKM' A
#
# COMPACT_ATOMS: atom_id res chain seq x y z
N PHE A 1 15.19 -5.40 0.04
CA PHE A 1 15.16 -4.81 -1.32
C PHE A 1 15.34 -3.30 -1.33
N ILE A 2 14.85 -2.52 -0.34
CA ILE A 2 15.04 -1.05 -0.30
C ILE A 2 16.52 -0.63 -0.38
N ALA A 3 17.39 -1.24 0.44
CA ALA A 3 18.83 -0.96 0.37
C ALA A 3 19.46 -1.31 -1.00
N LEU A 4 18.91 -2.29 -1.71
CA LEU A 4 19.35 -2.64 -3.06
C LEU A 4 18.89 -1.59 -4.08
N ALA A 5 17.64 -1.12 -3.97
CA ALA A 5 17.12 -0.05 -4.82
C ALA A 5 17.95 1.25 -4.64
N ASN A 6 18.26 1.60 -3.39
CA ASN A 6 19.08 2.77 -3.07
C ASN A 6 20.48 2.71 -3.73
N LYS A 7 21.11 1.53 -3.76
CA LYS A 7 22.40 1.33 -4.46
C LYS A 7 22.33 1.53 -5.98
N ASN A 8 21.12 1.51 -6.56
CA ASN A 8 20.87 1.69 -7.98
C ASN A 8 20.19 3.05 -8.28
N GLU A 9 20.24 3.99 -7.32
CA GLU A 9 19.63 5.32 -7.42
C GLU A 9 18.12 5.26 -7.68
N ILE A 10 17.46 4.35 -6.95
CA ILE A 10 16.02 4.16 -6.97
C ILE A 10 15.52 4.28 -5.54
N TYR A 11 14.76 5.34 -5.26
CA TYR A 11 14.36 5.77 -3.92
C TYR A 11 12.85 5.58 -3.73
N PRO A 12 12.41 5.13 -2.55
CA PRO A 12 10.98 5.09 -2.26
C PRO A 12 10.45 6.51 -2.17
N PHE A 13 9.31 6.79 -2.79
CA PHE A 13 8.62 8.07 -2.64
C PHE A 13 7.21 7.93 -2.06
N LYS A 14 6.63 6.72 -2.08
CA LYS A 14 5.35 6.42 -1.44
C LYS A 14 5.33 5.01 -0.85
N ILE A 15 4.78 4.88 0.35
CA ILE A 15 4.64 3.61 1.09
C ILE A 15 3.21 3.47 1.61
N THR A 16 2.48 2.48 1.12
CA THR A 16 1.15 2.13 1.64
C THR A 16 1.25 0.91 2.55
N ARG A 17 0.86 1.05 3.81
CA ARG A 17 0.80 -0.05 4.77
C ARG A 17 -0.54 -0.75 4.68
N VAL A 18 -0.56 -2.08 4.55
CA VAL A 18 -1.80 -2.82 4.31
C VAL A 18 -2.14 -3.71 5.51
N LYS A 19 -3.36 -3.57 6.01
CA LYS A 19 -3.95 -4.37 7.09
C LYS A 19 -5.15 -5.15 6.58
N GLY A 20 -5.37 -6.32 7.15
CA GLY A 20 -6.55 -7.13 6.84
C GLY A 20 -7.81 -6.46 7.37
N THR A 21 -7.81 -6.17 8.68
CA THR A 21 -8.85 -5.39 9.36
C THR A 21 -8.21 -4.31 10.25
N PRO A 22 -8.97 -3.33 10.77
CA PRO A 22 -8.41 -2.25 11.59
C PRO A 22 -7.62 -2.73 12.81
N ALA A 23 -8.01 -3.87 13.38
CA ALA A 23 -7.39 -4.46 14.57
C ALA A 23 -6.19 -5.36 14.26
N THR A 24 -5.99 -5.76 13.00
CA THR A 24 -4.84 -6.61 12.62
C THR A 24 -3.58 -5.78 12.46
N GLU A 25 -2.42 -6.40 12.72
CA GLU A 25 -1.13 -5.78 12.40
C GLU A 25 -0.96 -5.56 10.88
N ILE A 26 -0.03 -4.69 10.51
CA ILE A 26 0.39 -4.47 9.12
C ILE A 26 1.01 -5.78 8.60
N LYS A 27 0.38 -6.38 7.59
CA LYS A 27 0.87 -7.64 6.99
C LYS A 27 1.68 -7.42 5.72
N ARG A 28 1.45 -6.32 5.01
CA ARG A 28 2.08 -6.03 3.72
C ARG A 28 2.40 -4.55 3.58
N SER A 29 3.26 -4.23 2.62
CA SER A 29 3.51 -2.85 2.21
C SER A 29 3.64 -2.78 0.70
N LEU A 30 2.94 -1.82 0.10
CA LEU A 30 3.17 -1.41 -1.28
C LEU A 30 4.15 -0.25 -1.25
N ILE A 31 5.20 -0.31 -2.06
CA ILE A 31 6.23 0.72 -2.09
C ILE A 31 6.44 1.14 -3.53
N ALA A 32 6.19 2.42 -3.81
CA ALA A 32 6.48 3.03 -5.09
C ALA A 32 7.86 3.67 -5.05
N PHE A 33 8.60 3.47 -6.13
CA PHE A 33 9.96 3.98 -6.26
C PHE A 33 10.09 4.92 -7.45
N SER A 34 10.97 5.91 -7.33
CA SER A 34 11.36 6.85 -8.38
C SER A 34 12.89 6.98 -8.38
N ARG A 35 13.45 7.59 -9.43
CA ARG A 35 14.85 8.06 -9.43
C ARG A 35 15.00 9.42 -8.76
N ASP A 36 13.89 10.13 -8.53
CA ASP A 36 13.88 11.37 -7.77
C ASP A 36 13.91 11.05 -6.28
N GLU A 37 14.94 11.56 -5.60
CA GLU A 37 15.06 11.41 -4.16
C GLU A 37 14.17 12.45 -3.45
N VAL A 38 13.30 11.97 -2.56
CA VAL A 38 12.48 12.81 -1.69
C VAL A 38 12.95 12.65 -0.25
N ALA A 39 12.95 13.75 0.52
CA ALA A 39 13.42 13.73 1.90
C ALA A 39 12.62 12.77 2.79
N THR A 40 11.30 12.70 2.57
CA THR A 40 10.40 11.81 3.30
C THR A 40 9.37 11.22 2.33
N PRO A 41 9.27 9.89 2.21
CA PRO A 41 8.23 9.26 1.41
C PRO A 41 6.84 9.54 1.97
N GLU A 42 5.86 9.76 1.10
CA GLU A 42 4.45 9.78 1.48
C GLU A 42 4.07 8.43 2.09
N THR A 43 3.34 8.43 3.20
CA THR A 43 2.89 7.19 3.85
C THR A 43 1.40 7.24 4.13
N ASP A 44 0.69 6.19 3.72
CA ASP A 44 -0.72 5.99 4.00
C ASP A 44 -1.01 4.53 4.42
N GLU A 45 -2.26 4.26 4.82
CA GLU A 45 -2.74 2.94 5.23
C GLU A 45 -3.92 2.52 4.37
N LEU A 46 -3.94 1.24 3.98
CA LEU A 46 -5.06 0.59 3.33
C LEU A 46 -5.57 -0.55 4.22
N ILE A 47 -6.81 -0.44 4.66
CA ILE A 47 -7.53 -1.50 5.38
C ILE A 47 -8.39 -2.24 4.36
N ILE A 48 -8.30 -3.57 4.29
CA ILE A 48 -9.03 -4.36 3.28
C ILE A 48 -10.50 -4.54 3.67
N GLU A 49 -10.75 -4.99 4.89
CA GLU A 49 -12.09 -5.32 5.42
C GLU A 49 -12.34 -4.61 6.76
N THR A 50 -13.57 -4.17 7.01
CA THR A 50 -14.01 -3.78 8.36
C THR A 50 -14.43 -5.01 9.17
N ASP A 51 -15.12 -5.93 8.50
CA ASP A 51 -15.64 -7.20 9.00
C ASP A 51 -15.58 -8.25 7.88
N ARG A 52 -15.82 -9.52 8.21
CA ARG A 52 -15.74 -10.62 7.25
C ARG A 52 -16.62 -10.36 6.02
N HIS A 53 -15.98 -10.24 4.86
CA HIS A 53 -16.61 -9.92 3.57
C HIS A 53 -17.24 -8.52 3.48
N SER A 54 -16.93 -7.61 4.40
CA SER A 54 -17.31 -6.20 4.35
C SER A 54 -16.08 -5.38 4.01
N TYR A 55 -15.89 -5.10 2.73
CA TYR A 55 -14.72 -4.38 2.22
C TYR A 55 -14.84 -2.87 2.42
N THR A 56 -13.70 -2.21 2.64
CA THR A 56 -13.64 -0.76 2.77
C THR A 56 -13.86 -0.06 1.42
N PRO A 57 -14.39 1.17 1.40
CA PRO A 57 -14.52 1.96 0.18
C PRO A 57 -13.20 2.15 -0.57
N GLU A 58 -12.09 2.30 0.16
CA GLU A 58 -10.75 2.47 -0.40
C GLU A 58 -10.29 1.21 -1.14
N TYR A 59 -10.49 0.03 -0.53
CA TYR A 59 -10.15 -1.24 -1.16
C TYR A 59 -11.05 -1.53 -2.37
N ILE A 60 -12.34 -1.21 -2.27
CA ILE A 60 -13.28 -1.33 -3.40
C ILE A 60 -12.82 -0.42 -4.55
N SER A 61 -12.54 0.86 -4.27
CA SER A 61 -12.09 1.81 -5.29
C SER A 61 -10.81 1.36 -5.99
N LEU A 62 -9.85 0.80 -5.24
CA LEU A 62 -8.58 0.29 -5.77
C LEU A 62 -8.75 -0.90 -6.72
N THR A 63 -9.78 -1.73 -6.50
CA THR A 63 -9.90 -3.03 -7.16
C THR A 63 -11.14 -3.20 -8.03
N LYS A 64 -12.01 -2.19 -8.08
CA LYS A 64 -13.27 -2.16 -8.85
C LYS A 64 -13.11 -2.53 -10.33
N ASP A 65 -11.96 -2.21 -10.94
CA ASP A 65 -11.71 -2.49 -12.35
C ASP A 65 -11.32 -3.97 -12.59
N PHE A 66 -11.04 -4.72 -11.53
CA PHE A 66 -10.60 -6.11 -11.58
C PHE A 66 -11.66 -7.11 -11.09
N TYR A 67 -12.59 -6.68 -10.23
CA TYR A 67 -13.65 -7.53 -9.69
C TYR A 67 -15.03 -7.17 -10.26
N LEU A 68 -15.72 -8.17 -10.82
CA LEU A 68 -17.09 -8.01 -11.34
C LEU A 68 -18.12 -7.77 -10.24
N LYS A 69 -17.89 -8.32 -9.04
CA LYS A 69 -18.66 -8.15 -7.81
C LYS A 69 -17.73 -8.32 -6.62
N MET A 70 -17.84 -7.44 -5.63
CA MET A 70 -17.14 -7.55 -4.34
C MET A 70 -18.09 -8.03 -3.26
#